data_AF-R5VBJ1-F1
#
_entry.id   AF-R5VBJ1-F1
#
_cell.length_a   1.000
_cell.length_b   1.000
_cell.length_c   1.000
_cell.angle_alpha   90.00
_cell.angle_beta   90.00
_cell.angle_gamma   90.00
#
_symmetry.space_group_name_H-M   'P 1'
#
loop_
_entity.id
_entity.type
_entity.pdbx_description
1 polymer ?
#
loop_
_entity_poly.entity_id
_entity_poly.type
_entity_poly.pdbx_seq_one_letter_code
_entity_poly.pdbx_strand_id
1 'polypeptide(L)' 'MYHQHSNHCIALTKEQAQKYIAGECIQYLKEGKGYQIVTYKNLPLGWVKQVGYQLKNHYPKGLRKKIENIDD' A
#
# COMPACT_ATOMS: atom_id res chain seq x y z
N MET A 1 -17.33 -2.55 -25.74
CA MET A 1 -17.08 -1.70 -24.55
C MET A 1 -16.18 -2.47 -23.60
N TYR A 2 -14.88 -2.15 -23.56
CA TYR A 2 -13.96 -2.79 -22.61
C TYR A 2 -14.40 -2.43 -21.20
N HIS A 3 -14.79 -3.43 -20.41
CA HIS A 3 -14.99 -3.24 -18.99
C HIS A 3 -13.63 -2.83 -18.40
N GLN A 4 -13.59 -1.63 -17.83
CA GLN A 4 -12.42 -1.11 -17.15
C GLN A 4 -12.16 -2.04 -15.96
N HIS A 5 -11.20 -2.96 -16.08
CA HIS A 5 -10.83 -3.83 -14.98
C HIS A 5 -10.37 -2.93 -13.83
N SER A 6 -11.12 -2.93 -12.73
CA SER A 6 -10.72 -2.26 -11.50
C SER A 6 -9.39 -2.86 -11.07
N ASN A 7 -8.29 -2.14 -11.29
CA ASN A 7 -7.00 -2.49 -10.75
C ASN A 7 -7.09 -2.30 -9.23
N HIS A 8 -7.38 -3.38 -8.50
CA HIS A 8 -7.48 -3.38 -7.03
C HIS A 8 -6.11 -3.32 -6.35
N CYS A 9 -5.04 -3.06 -7.11
CA CYS A 9 -3.67 -3.04 -6.64
C CYS A 9 -3.06 -1.64 -6.78
N ILE A 10 -2.43 -1.16 -5.72
CA ILE A 10 -1.67 0.09 -5.69
C ILE A 10 -0.18 -0.25 -5.62
N ALA A 11 0.57 0.12 -6.65
CA ALA A 11 2.03 0.04 -6.62
C ALA A 11 2.60 1.14 -5.72
N LEU A 12 3.43 0.75 -4.75
CA LEU A 12 4.11 1.62 -3.82
C LEU A 12 5.52 1.94 -4.29
N THR A 13 6.01 3.13 -3.96
CA THR A 13 7.45 3.44 -3.98
C THR A 13 8.17 2.72 -2.83
N LYS A 14 9.51 2.76 -2.83
CA LYS A 14 10.35 2.20 -1.77
C LYS A 14 10.01 2.81 -0.40
N GLU A 15 9.88 4.13 -0.35
CA GLU A 15 9.58 4.89 0.87
C GLU A 15 8.17 4.56 1.37
N GLN A 16 7.20 4.43 0.47
CA GLN A 16 5.85 4.02 0.82
C GLN A 16 5.80 2.58 1.33
N ALA A 17 6.58 1.67 0.74
CA ALA A 17 6.70 0.29 1.21
C ALA A 17 7.34 0.22 2.60
N GLN A 18 8.37 1.02 2.89
CA GLN A 18 8.97 1.12 4.23
C GLN A 18 7.94 1.61 5.26
N LYS A 19 7.18 2.67 4.93
CA LYS A 19 6.08 3.16 5.77
C LYS A 19 4.99 2.10 5.97
N TYR A 20 4.67 1.33 4.91
CA TYR A 20 3.72 0.24 4.99
C TYR A 20 4.17 -0.82 6.01
N ILE A 21 5.42 -1.28 5.92
CA ILE A 21 5.96 -2.31 6.82
C ILE A 21 6.10 -1.76 8.26
N ALA A 22 6.39 -0.47 8.43
CA ALA A 22 6.41 0.20 9.73
C ALA A 22 5.00 0.35 10.36
N GLY A 23 3.92 0.11 9.60
CA GLY A 23 2.55 0.26 10.08
C GLY A 23 2.01 1.70 10.01
N GLU A 24 2.67 2.57 9.24
CA GLU A 24 2.30 3.98 9.08
C GLU A 24 1.20 4.19 8.04
N CYS A 25 0.48 5.30 8.14
CA CYS A 25 -0.47 5.74 7.11
C CYS A 25 0.28 6.33 5.91
N ILE A 26 -0.17 6.04 4.69
CA ILE A 26 0.48 6.50 3.46
C ILE A 26 -0.41 7.53 2.77
N GLN A 27 0.15 8.71 2.49
CA GLN A 27 -0.48 9.69 1.61
C GLN A 27 -0.39 9.20 0.16
N TYR A 28 -1.50 9.27 -0.56
CA TYR A 28 -1.62 8.83 -1.94
C TYR A 28 -2.13 9.95 -2.83
N LEU A 29 -1.70 9.95 -4.09
CA LEU A 29 -1.96 11.05 -5.02
C LEU A 29 -3.37 10.99 -5.63
N LYS A 30 -3.96 9.81 -5.71
CA LYS A 30 -5.30 9.61 -6.28
C LYS A 30 -6.30 9.45 -5.16
N GLU A 31 -7.46 10.09 -5.29
CA GLU A 31 -8.57 9.85 -4.40
C GLU A 31 -9.15 8.44 -4.63
N GLY A 32 -9.71 7.83 -3.59
CA GLY A 32 -10.34 6.53 -3.70
C GLY A 32 -11.02 6.09 -2.40
N LYS A 33 -11.63 4.92 -2.47
CA LYS A 33 -12.37 4.34 -1.35
C LYS A 33 -12.33 2.82 -1.41
N GLY A 34 -12.24 2.20 -0.24
CA GLY A 34 -12.39 0.75 -0.09
C GLY A 34 -11.07 0.02 0.13
N TYR A 35 -11.13 -1.30 0.14
CA TYR A 35 -9.97 -2.14 0.37
C TYR A 35 -9.21 -2.40 -0.93
N GLN A 36 -7.88 -2.33 -0.86
CA GLN A 36 -6.97 -2.57 -1.98
C GLN A 36 -5.74 -3.34 -1.49
N ILE A 37 -5.09 -4.03 -2.42
CA ILE A 37 -3.79 -4.64 -2.19
C ILE A 37 -2.71 -3.61 -2.54
N VAL A 38 -1.70 -3.49 -1.70
CA VAL A 38 -0.49 -2.74 -2.05
C VAL A 38 0.60 -3.68 -2.53
N THR A 39 1.34 -3.26 -3.56
CA THR A 39 2.46 -4.01 -4.12
C THR A 39 3.74 -3.18 -4.07
N TYR A 40 4.89 -3.84 -4.01
CA TYR A 40 6.19 -3.25 -4.24
C TYR A 40 6.97 -4.18 -5.17
N LYS A 41 7.53 -3.64 -6.26
CA LYS A 41 8.19 -4.45 -7.32
C LYS A 41 7.33 -5.64 -7.80
N ASN A 42 6.03 -5.39 -8.02
CA ASN A 42 5.03 -6.40 -8.42
C ASN A 42 4.78 -7.53 -7.40
N LEU A 43 5.37 -7.46 -6.20
CA LEU A 43 5.09 -8.39 -5.11
C LEU A 43 4.01 -7.81 -4.18
N PRO A 44 2.96 -8.58 -3.84
CA PRO A 44 1.93 -8.13 -2.91
C PRO A 44 2.49 -8.05 -1.49
N LEU A 45 2.38 -6.89 -0.86
CA LEU A 45 2.79 -6.67 0.53
C LEU A 45 1.64 -6.89 1.51
N GLY A 46 0.41 -6.58 1.11
CA GLY A 46 -0.78 -6.78 1.93
C GLY A 46 -1.88 -5.76 1.66
N TRP A 47 -2.77 -5.59 2.64
CA TRP A 47 -3.97 -4.79 2.52
C TRP A 47 -3.82 -3.35 3.02
N VAL A 48 -4.54 -2.45 2.36
CA VAL A 48 -4.87 -1.11 2.85
C VAL A 48 -6.37 -0.84 2.70
N LYS A 49 -6.88 0.08 3.49
CA LYS A 49 -8.19 0.70 3.26
C LYS A 49 -7.98 2.13 2.82
N GLN A 50 -8.28 2.43 1.56
CA GLN A 50 -8.23 3.79 1.05
C GLN A 50 -9.45 4.58 1.53
N VAL A 51 -9.19 5.80 2.01
CA VAL A 51 -10.21 6.79 2.38
C VAL A 51 -9.73 8.14 1.86
N GLY A 52 -10.32 8.61 0.76
CA GLY A 52 -9.87 9.81 0.07
C GLY A 52 -8.45 9.62 -0.46
N TYR A 53 -7.54 10.51 -0.06
CA TYR A 53 -6.12 10.49 -0.44
C TYR A 53 -5.22 9.73 0.55
N GLN A 54 -5.79 8.96 1.48
CA GLN A 54 -5.02 8.24 2.50
C GLN A 54 -5.21 6.72 2.36
N LEU A 55 -4.11 5.98 2.46
CA LEU A 55 -4.11 4.52 2.56
C LEU A 55 -3.91 4.14 4.03
N LYS A 56 -4.99 3.69 4.66
CA LYS A 56 -4.95 3.19 6.04
C LYS A 56 -4.36 1.79 6.04
N ASN A 57 -3.30 1.62 6.82
CA ASN A 57 -2.48 0.44 6.83
C ASN A 57 -3.10 -0.70 7.65
N HIS A 58 -3.19 -1.90 7.05
CA HIS A 58 -3.67 -3.12 7.70
C HIS A 58 -2.56 -4.17 7.91
N TYR A 59 -1.30 -3.73 7.96
CA TYR A 59 -0.15 -4.58 8.26
C TYR A 59 -0.18 -5.06 9.72
N PRO A 60 -0.04 -6.37 9.98
CA PRO A 60 -0.17 -6.94 11.33
C PRO A 60 0.78 -6.28 12.33
N LYS A 61 0.24 -5.85 13.48
CA LYS A 61 1.02 -5.12 14.52
C LYS A 61 2.30 -5.84 14.94
N GLY A 62 2.23 -7.17 15.14
CA GLY A 62 3.37 -7.98 15.55
C GLY A 62 4.45 -8.19 14.49
N LEU A 63 4.18 -7.84 13.23
CA LEU A 63 5.15 -7.96 12.13
C LEU A 63 5.80 -6.63 11.76
N ARG A 64 5.35 -5.52 12.37
CA ARG A 64 5.82 -4.17 12.02
C ARG A 64 7.31 -4.03 12.30
N LYS A 65 8.03 -3.48 11.32
CA LYS A 65 9.47 -3.26 11.40
C LYS A 65 9.83 -1.93 10.76
N LYS A 66 10.74 -1.18 11.38
CA LYS A 66 11.45 -0.09 10.70
C LYS A 66 12.55 -0.71 9.88
N ILE A 67 12.44 -0.60 8.57
CA ILE A 67 13.43 -1.12 7.63
C ILE A 67 14.16 0.07 7.05
N GLU A 68 15.42 0.25 7.45
CA GLU A 68 16.26 1.36 6.98
C GLU A 68 16.80 1.08 5.57
N ASN A 69 16.99 -0.19 5.22
CA ASN A 69 17.41 -0.63 3.89
C ASN A 69 16.51 -1.79 3.43
N ILE A 70 15.62 -1.51 2.45
CA ILE A 70 15.05 -2.59 1.63
C ILE A 70 16.06 -2.81 0.51
N ASP A 71 16.78 -3.92 0.54
CA ASP A 71 17.72 -4.30 -0.52
C ASP A 71 16.97 -4.33 -1.85
N ASP A 72 17.60 -3.80 -2.90
CA ASP A 72 16.99 -3.67 -4.22
C ASP A 72 17.01 -4.96 -5.05
#